data_AF-A0A972AH37-F1
#
_entry.id   AF-A0A972AH37-F1
#
_cell.length_a   1.000
_cell.length_b   1.000
_cell.length_c   1.000
_cell.angle_alpha   90.00
_cell.angle_beta   90.00
_cell.angle_gamma   90.00
#
_symmetry.space_group_name_H-M   'P 1'
#
loop_
_entity.id
_entity.type
_entity.pdbx_description
1 polymer ?
#
loop_
_entity_poly.entity_id
_entity_poly.type
_entity_poly.pdbx_seq_one_letter_code
_entity_poly.pdbx_strand_id
1 'polypeptide(L)'
;MDRLEHMLSIQKSLNDAIKDKRHLHDIDAQTWMQKYTLAMLSEMAELLDEVNFKWWKNEKPLNEPALKEELVDILHFFLSMCLAAGLDAEEMYRIYLKKNEENFARQEGRSNKPGYAVTP
;
A
#
# COMPACT_ATOMS: atom_id res chain seq x y z
N MET A 1 -11.64 0.54 -18.78
CA MET A 1 -11.20 0.62 -17.38
C MET A 1 -10.39 -0.62 -17.06
N ASP A 2 -9.11 -0.45 -16.73
CA ASP A 2 -8.29 -1.58 -16.27
C ASP A 2 -8.62 -1.96 -14.82
N ARG A 3 -7.98 -3.02 -14.30
CA ARG A 3 -8.26 -3.52 -12.94
C ARG A 3 -7.89 -2.51 -11.85
N LEU A 4 -6.79 -1.78 -12.00
CA LEU A 4 -6.35 -0.79 -11.02
C LEU A 4 -7.28 0.43 -11.02
N GLU A 5 -7.62 0.92 -12.20
CA GLU A 5 -8.57 2.01 -12.37
C GLU A 5 -9.95 1.66 -11.77
N HIS A 6 -10.39 0.41 -11.97
CA HIS A 6 -11.62 -0.09 -11.35
C HIS A 6 -11.52 -0.16 -9.82
N MET A 7 -10.42 -0.67 -9.28
CA MET A 7 -10.18 -0.72 -7.82
C MET A 7 -10.18 0.69 -7.21
N LEU A 8 -9.50 1.66 -7.82
CA LEU A 8 -9.51 3.05 -7.37
C LEU A 8 -10.93 3.65 -7.40
N SER A 9 -11.72 3.35 -8.43
CA SER A 9 -13.11 3.83 -8.55
C SER A 9 -14.01 3.29 -7.44
N ILE A 10 -13.98 1.98 -7.18
CA ILE A 10 -14.80 1.38 -6.11
C ILE A 10 -14.30 1.77 -4.72
N GLN A 11 -12.97 1.96 -4.54
CA GLN A 11 -12.41 2.47 -3.30
C GLN A 11 -12.86 3.91 -3.03
N LYS A 12 -12.88 4.77 -4.06
CA LYS A 12 -13.36 6.14 -3.93
C LYS A 12 -14.82 6.16 -3.47
N SER A 13 -15.66 5.33 -4.10
CA SER A 13 -17.08 5.19 -3.72
C SER A 13 -17.25 4.76 -2.26
N LEU A 14 -16.43 3.81 -1.80
CA LEU A 14 -16.44 3.38 -0.39
C LEU A 14 -15.99 4.50 0.56
N ASN A 15 -14.90 5.20 0.23
CA ASN A 15 -14.37 6.29 1.03
C ASN A 15 -15.39 7.42 1.18
N ASP A 16 -16.05 7.81 0.08
CA ASP A 16 -17.08 8.85 0.08
C ASP A 16 -18.27 8.42 0.93
N ALA A 17 -18.75 7.17 0.77
CA ALA A 17 -19.84 6.64 1.58
C ALA A 17 -19.51 6.58 3.09
N ILE A 18 -18.26 6.29 3.47
CA ILE A 18 -17.81 6.33 4.87
C ILE A 18 -17.81 7.78 5.38
N LYS A 19 -17.27 8.72 4.59
CA LYS A 19 -17.23 10.15 4.96
C LYS A 19 -18.63 10.70 5.19
N ASP A 20 -19.56 10.40 4.29
CA ASP A 20 -20.97 10.79 4.40
C ASP A 20 -21.61 10.22 5.67
N LYS A 21 -21.54 8.90 5.85
CA LYS A 21 -22.19 8.18 6.97
C LYS A 21 -21.62 8.55 8.34
N ARG A 22 -20.36 8.98 8.39
CA ARG A 22 -19.64 9.30 9.63
C ARG A 22 -19.46 10.81 9.84
N HIS A 23 -20.01 11.64 8.95
CA HIS A 23 -19.91 13.11 9.01
C HIS A 23 -18.45 13.61 9.06
N LEU A 24 -17.58 13.07 8.19
CA LEU A 24 -16.13 13.33 8.20
C LEU A 24 -15.68 14.32 7.11
N HIS A 25 -16.51 15.30 6.78
CA HIS A 25 -16.27 16.23 5.66
C HIS A 25 -15.24 17.32 5.98
N ASP A 26 -15.08 17.67 7.26
CA ASP A 26 -14.21 18.78 7.70
C ASP A 26 -12.76 18.35 7.95
N ILE A 27 -12.34 17.21 7.39
CA ILE A 27 -10.99 16.65 7.56
C ILE A 27 -10.18 16.93 6.30
N ASP A 28 -9.07 17.65 6.47
CA ASP A 28 -8.15 17.98 5.39
C ASP A 28 -7.35 16.76 4.88
N ALA A 29 -6.72 16.91 3.71
CA ALA A 29 -5.97 15.84 3.06
C ALA A 29 -4.76 15.34 3.88
N GLN A 30 -4.07 16.22 4.61
CA GLN A 30 -2.93 15.85 5.44
C GLN A 30 -3.38 15.01 6.63
N THR A 31 -4.49 15.39 7.28
CA THR A 31 -5.09 14.63 8.36
C THR A 31 -5.62 13.27 7.86
N TRP A 32 -6.20 13.20 6.65
CA TRP A 32 -6.56 11.93 6.03
C TRP A 32 -5.35 11.04 5.76
N MET A 33 -4.25 11.60 5.27
CA MET A 33 -3.01 10.86 5.04
C MET A 33 -2.49 10.24 6.34
N GLN A 34 -2.53 10.97 7.45
CA GLN A 34 -2.17 10.43 8.78
C GLN A 34 -3.09 9.28 9.19
N LYS A 35 -4.41 9.44 9.03
CA LYS A 35 -5.41 8.42 9.38
C LYS A 35 -5.24 7.14 8.57
N TYR A 36 -5.09 7.25 7.25
CA TYR A 36 -4.87 6.08 6.40
C TYR A 36 -3.53 5.40 6.66
N THR A 37 -2.47 6.18 6.92
CA THR A 37 -1.17 5.62 7.31
C THR A 37 -1.28 4.81 8.61
N LEU A 38 -1.96 5.35 9.62
CA LEU A 38 -2.16 4.64 10.88
C LEU A 38 -3.01 3.38 10.71
N ALA A 39 -4.07 3.44 9.92
CA ALA A 39 -4.91 2.29 9.62
C ALA A 39 -4.11 1.19 8.90
N MET A 40 -3.35 1.53 7.87
CA MET A 40 -2.49 0.59 7.16
C MET A 40 -1.42 -0.04 8.09
N LEU A 41 -0.87 0.72 9.03
CA LEU A 41 0.05 0.18 10.05
C LEU A 41 -0.64 -0.82 10.99
N SER A 42 -1.92 -0.61 11.29
CA SER A 42 -2.73 -1.57 12.05
C SER A 42 -2.88 -2.88 11.28
N GLU A 43 -3.31 -2.83 10.02
CA GLU A 43 -3.47 -4.03 9.17
C GLU A 43 -2.13 -4.77 8.95
N MET A 44 -1.02 -4.03 8.87
CA MET A 44 0.32 -4.66 8.85
C MET A 44 0.64 -5.43 10.14
N ALA A 45 0.15 -4.99 11.29
CA ALA A 45 0.30 -5.72 12.54
C ALA A 45 -0.61 -6.96 12.60
N GLU A 46 -1.83 -6.88 12.03
CA GLU A 46 -2.73 -8.02 11.88
C GLU A 46 -2.13 -9.08 10.93
N LEU A 47 -1.57 -8.64 9.79
CA LEU A 47 -0.78 -9.50 8.90
C LEU A 47 0.39 -10.20 9.62
N LEU A 48 1.09 -9.49 10.51
CA LEU A 48 2.16 -10.11 11.30
C LEU A 48 1.62 -11.22 12.20
N ASP A 49 0.46 -11.02 12.82
CA ASP A 49 -0.18 -12.05 13.65
C ASP A 49 -0.57 -13.29 12.84
N GLU A 50 -0.80 -13.20 11.52
CA GLU A 50 -1.03 -14.34 10.63
C GLU A 50 0.22 -15.17 10.29
N VAL A 51 1.41 -14.66 10.57
CA VAL A 51 2.69 -15.37 10.39
C VAL A 51 3.39 -15.67 11.72
N ASN A 52 4.38 -16.57 11.69
CA ASN A 52 5.14 -16.96 12.88
C ASN A 52 6.26 -15.94 13.24
N PHE A 53 5.92 -14.66 13.44
CA PHE A 53 6.93 -13.63 13.78
C PHE A 53 7.43 -13.69 15.24
N LYS A 54 6.60 -14.23 16.16
CA LYS A 54 6.93 -14.37 17.58
C LYS A 54 7.87 -15.54 17.76
N TRP A 55 9.17 -15.32 17.53
CA TRP A 55 10.23 -16.33 17.63
C TRP A 55 10.36 -16.99 19.03
N TRP A 56 9.72 -16.42 20.05
CA TRP A 56 9.62 -16.96 21.40
C TRP A 56 8.34 -17.80 21.65
N LYS A 57 7.52 -18.07 20.62
CA LYS A 57 6.33 -18.93 20.70
C LYS A 57 6.47 -20.12 19.75
N ASN A 58 5.70 -21.18 20.03
CA ASN A 58 5.59 -22.33 19.13
C ASN A 58 4.97 -21.91 17.79
N GLU A 59 5.46 -22.52 16.72
CA GLU A 59 4.93 -22.31 15.38
C GLU A 59 3.47 -22.77 15.28
N LYS A 60 2.65 -21.96 14.58
CA LYS A 60 1.31 -22.33 14.15
C LYS A 60 1.29 -22.64 12.65
N PRO A 61 0.38 -23.50 12.16
CA PRO A 61 0.11 -23.63 10.73
C PRO A 61 -0.28 -22.28 10.13
N LEU A 62 0.14 -22.04 8.89
CA LEU A 62 -0.21 -20.82 8.16
C LEU A 62 -1.69 -20.84 7.79
N ASN A 63 -2.42 -19.79 8.16
CA ASN A 63 -3.78 -19.55 7.68
C ASN A 63 -3.72 -18.69 6.41
N GLU A 64 -3.54 -19.35 5.25
CA GLU A 64 -3.43 -18.63 3.97
C GLU A 64 -4.63 -17.73 3.64
N PRO A 65 -5.90 -18.14 3.87
CA PRO A 65 -7.04 -17.25 3.67
C PRO A 65 -6.94 -15.94 4.47
N ALA A 66 -6.69 -16.03 5.78
CA ALA A 66 -6.58 -14.83 6.62
C ALA A 66 -5.41 -13.94 6.16
N LEU A 67 -4.23 -14.52 5.89
CA LEU A 67 -3.10 -13.76 5.36
C LEU A 67 -3.45 -13.02 4.05
N LYS A 68 -4.24 -13.62 3.16
CA LYS A 68 -4.68 -12.98 1.91
C LYS A 68 -5.70 -11.86 2.16
N GLU A 69 -6.57 -12.00 3.16
CA GLU A 69 -7.51 -10.94 3.57
C GLU A 69 -6.75 -9.72 4.11
N GLU A 70 -5.81 -9.92 5.03
CA GLU A 70 -4.99 -8.82 5.59
C GLU A 70 -4.19 -8.06 4.51
N LEU A 71 -3.68 -8.78 3.49
CA LEU A 71 -3.02 -8.15 2.34
C LEU A 71 -3.97 -7.24 1.54
N VAL A 72 -5.25 -7.61 1.44
CA VAL A 72 -6.27 -6.82 0.76
C VAL A 72 -6.70 -5.62 1.63
N ASP A 73 -6.74 -5.77 2.95
CA ASP A 73 -7.02 -4.66 3.86
C ASP A 73 -5.90 -3.60 3.83
N ILE A 74 -4.64 -4.03 3.78
CA ILE A 74 -3.50 -3.14 3.48
C ILE A 74 -3.71 -2.43 2.13
N LEU A 75 -4.15 -3.15 1.09
CA LEU A 75 -4.40 -2.58 -0.23
C LEU A 75 -5.50 -1.51 -0.19
N HIS A 76 -6.59 -1.72 0.56
CA HIS A 76 -7.67 -0.74 0.72
C HIS A 76 -7.15 0.61 1.23
N PHE A 77 -6.28 0.60 2.25
CA PHE A 77 -5.70 1.83 2.78
C PHE A 77 -4.66 2.44 1.85
N PHE A 78 -3.85 1.63 1.15
CA PHE A 78 -2.93 2.14 0.14
C PHE A 78 -3.66 2.86 -1.00
N LEU A 79 -4.72 2.27 -1.55
CA LEU A 79 -5.56 2.90 -2.59
C LEU A 79 -6.21 4.19 -2.07
N SER A 80 -6.64 4.20 -0.81
CA SER A 80 -7.19 5.40 -0.16
C SER A 80 -6.16 6.53 -0.04
N MET A 81 -4.90 6.20 0.27
CA MET A 81 -3.79 7.16 0.28
C MET A 81 -3.52 7.71 -1.13
N CYS A 82 -3.54 6.86 -2.16
CA CYS A 82 -3.36 7.29 -3.54
C CYS A 82 -4.45 8.29 -3.95
N LEU A 83 -5.71 7.97 -3.68
CA LEU A 83 -6.84 8.87 -3.93
C LEU A 83 -6.73 10.19 -3.15
N ALA A 84 -6.31 10.15 -1.87
CA ALA A 84 -6.11 11.35 -1.06
C ALA A 84 -4.96 12.23 -1.56
N ALA A 85 -3.95 11.63 -2.22
CA ALA A 85 -2.85 12.33 -2.86
C ALA A 85 -3.17 12.82 -4.29
N GLY A 86 -4.36 12.50 -4.83
CA GLY A 86 -4.71 12.80 -6.22
C GLY A 86 -3.98 11.92 -7.25
N LEU A 87 -3.45 10.77 -6.84
CA LEU A 87 -2.72 9.85 -7.70
C LEU A 87 -3.68 8.91 -8.44
N ASP A 88 -3.82 9.11 -9.75
CA ASP A 88 -4.60 8.22 -10.62
C ASP A 88 -3.79 7.00 -11.12
N ALA A 89 -4.46 6.09 -11.83
CA ALA A 89 -3.86 4.85 -12.32
C ALA A 89 -2.72 5.10 -13.33
N GLU A 90 -2.89 6.09 -14.22
CA GLU A 90 -1.93 6.42 -15.27
C GLU A 90 -0.65 7.04 -14.68
N GLU A 91 -0.81 8.00 -13.77
CA GLU A 91 0.31 8.60 -13.07
C GLU A 91 1.04 7.57 -12.19
N MET A 92 0.30 6.72 -11.47
CA MET A 92 0.89 5.63 -10.69
C MET A 92 1.72 4.70 -11.58
N TYR A 93 1.17 4.28 -12.71
CA TYR A 93 1.85 3.39 -13.65
C TYR A 93 3.15 4.02 -14.18
N ARG A 94 3.09 5.29 -14.62
CA ARG A 94 4.26 6.04 -15.09
C ARG A 94 5.34 6.18 -14.03
N ILE A 95 4.98 6.52 -12.79
CA ILE A 95 5.92 6.64 -11.67
C ILE A 95 6.52 5.27 -11.35
N TYR A 96 5.71 4.21 -11.35
CA TYR A 96 6.15 2.85 -11.09
C TYR A 96 7.18 2.39 -12.12
N LEU A 97 6.91 2.56 -13.43
CA LEU A 97 7.84 2.17 -14.50
C LEU A 97 9.21 2.84 -14.33
N LYS A 98 9.23 4.15 -14.11
CA LYS A 98 10.47 4.91 -13.89
C LYS A 98 11.23 4.39 -12.66
N LYS A 99 10.51 4.09 -11.57
CA LYS A 99 11.13 3.57 -10.34
C LYS A 99 11.64 2.14 -10.52
N ASN A 100 10.92 1.31 -11.28
CA ASN A 100 11.29 -0.05 -11.59
C ASN A 100 12.58 -0.10 -12.43
N GLU A 101 12.66 0.70 -13.50
CA GLU A 101 13.87 0.84 -14.33
C GLU A 101 15.10 1.26 -13.50
N GLU A 102 14.94 2.28 -12.65
CA GLU A 102 15.99 2.73 -11.74
C GLU A 102 16.40 1.63 -10.73
N ASN A 103 15.47 0.79 -10.27
CA ASN A 103 15.80 -0.32 -9.39
C ASN A 103 16.58 -1.43 -10.11
N PHE A 104 16.30 -1.70 -11.39
CA PHE A 104 17.13 -2.59 -12.21
C PHE A 104 18.52 -2.00 -12.46
N ALA A 105 18.60 -0.71 -12.83
CA ALA A 105 19.87 -0.02 -13.01
C ALA A 105 20.77 -0.09 -11.77
N ARG A 106 20.18 -0.07 -10.56
CA ARG A 106 20.91 -0.28 -9.30
C ARG A 106 21.51 -1.67 -9.16
N GLN A 107 20.76 -2.71 -9.50
CA GLN A 107 21.27 -4.09 -9.41
C GLN A 107 22.32 -4.40 -10.49
N GLU A 108 22.33 -3.63 -11.58
CA GLU A 108 23.27 -3.77 -12.69
C GLU A 108 24.45 -2.80 -12.63
N GLY A 109 24.55 -1.96 -11.59
CA GLY A 109 25.64 -0.98 -11.45
C GLY A 109 25.58 0.19 -12.43
N ARG A 110 24.44 0.38 -13.10
CA ARG A 110 24.18 1.49 -14.04
C ARG A 110 23.53 2.70 -13.39
N SER A 111 23.15 2.62 -12.11
CA SER A 111 22.53 3.74 -11.38
C SER A 111 23.58 4.77 -10.94
N ASN A 112 23.22 6.05 -11.03
CA ASN A 112 24.04 7.16 -10.51
C ASN A 112 23.94 7.30 -8.97
N LYS A 113 23.16 6.45 -8.29
CA LYS A 113 23.04 6.50 -6.83
C LYS A 113 24.22 5.80 -6.14
N PRO A 114 24.74 6.38 -5.04
CA PRO A 114 25.83 5.75 -4.30
C PRO A 114 25.40 4.42 -3.68
N GLY A 115 26.37 3.50 -3.50
CA GLY A 115 26.15 2.21 -2.85
C GLY A 115 25.65 1.08 -3.75
N TYR A 116 25.56 1.31 -5.06
CA TYR A 116 25.10 0.32 -6.06
C TYR A 116 26.18 -0.07 -7.07
N ALA A 117 27.46 0.15 -6.74
CA ALA A 117 28.56 -0.38 -7.55
C ALA A 117 28.52 -1.91 -7.48
N VAL A 118 28.39 -2.57 -8.64
CA VAL A 118 28.47 -4.03 -8.71
C VAL A 118 29.94 -4.40 -8.74
N THR A 119 30.42 -5.02 -7.66
CA THR A 119 31.77 -5.59 -7.62
C THR A 119 31.77 -6.90 -8.43
N PRO A 120 32.76 -7.13 -9.32
CA PRO A 120 32.86 -8.35 -10.12
C PRO A 120 32.92 -9.65 -9.32
#